data_AF-A0A368TE32-F1
#
_entry.id   AF-A0A368TE32-F1
#
_cell.length_a   1.000
_cell.length_b   1.000
_cell.length_c   1.000
_cell.angle_alpha   90.00
_cell.angle_beta   90.00
_cell.angle_gamma   90.00
#
_symmetry.space_group_name_H-M   'P 1'
#
loop_
_entity.id
_entity.type
_entity.pdbx_description
1 polymer ?
#
loop_
_entity_poly.entity_id
_entity_poly.type
_entity_poly.pdbx_seq_one_letter_code
_entity_poly.pdbx_strand_id
1 'polypeptide(L)'
;MPKTKIRRGERVHVHERENYRDSTGKVKHRNTHHLGIEVTTNGETQIISTYFGKDVIEKIFNCFKNRLDLQPVRHFEEGNIDVYIFSCYLAYLTLALYKHHLGVTGWAGVEDSLDEQGRIRKTTLDFGGESSDKISVLTKEQREIIEKLGFADAPF
;
A
#
# COMPACT_ATOMS: atom_id res chain seq x y z
N MET A 1 -21.75 -4.74 -19.26
CA MET A 1 -21.01 -5.98 -19.56
C MET A 1 -21.84 -7.21 -19.20
N PRO A 2 -21.70 -8.34 -19.92
CA PRO A 2 -22.39 -9.58 -19.54
C PRO A 2 -21.89 -10.07 -18.18
N LYS A 3 -22.79 -10.65 -17.38
CA LYS A 3 -22.49 -11.15 -16.02
C LYS A 3 -22.58 -12.68 -15.99
N THR A 4 -21.70 -13.31 -15.22
CA THR A 4 -21.74 -14.75 -14.93
C THR A 4 -22.10 -14.95 -13.46
N LYS A 5 -23.00 -15.90 -13.18
CA LYS A 5 -23.35 -16.30 -11.81
C LYS A 5 -22.73 -17.66 -11.51
N ILE A 6 -22.07 -17.80 -10.36
CA ILE A 6 -21.45 -19.04 -9.90
C ILE A 6 -21.97 -19.35 -8.51
N ARG A 7 -22.66 -20.48 -8.36
CA ARG A 7 -23.12 -20.95 -7.06
C ARG A 7 -21.99 -21.72 -6.36
N ARG A 8 -21.64 -21.33 -5.13
CA ARG A 8 -20.73 -22.05 -4.24
C ARG A 8 -21.42 -22.26 -2.89
N GLY A 9 -21.85 -23.49 -2.64
CA GLY A 9 -22.68 -23.82 -1.48
C GLY A 9 -24.02 -23.07 -1.52
N GLU A 10 -24.32 -22.33 -0.45
CA GLU A 10 -25.53 -21.53 -0.31
C GLU A 10 -25.45 -20.16 -1.00
N ARG A 11 -24.26 -19.71 -1.42
CA ARG A 11 -24.03 -18.36 -1.95
C ARG A 11 -23.93 -18.34 -3.47
N VAL A 12 -24.45 -17.29 -4.10
CA VAL A 12 -24.34 -17.04 -5.54
C VAL A 12 -23.42 -15.85 -5.77
N HIS A 13 -22.25 -16.11 -6.35
CA HIS A 13 -21.25 -15.10 -6.68
C HIS A 13 -21.48 -14.58 -8.08
N VAL A 14 -21.49 -13.25 -8.24
CA VAL A 14 -21.67 -12.60 -9.54
C VAL A 14 -20.32 -12.06 -10.02
N HIS A 15 -19.98 -12.30 -11.28
CA HIS A 15 -18.76 -11.81 -11.92
C HIS A 15 -19.08 -11.09 -13.23
N GLU A 16 -18.28 -10.09 -13.59
CA GLU A 16 -18.23 -9.59 -14.96
C GLU A 16 -17.55 -10.59 -15.88
N ARG A 17 -18.10 -10.72 -17.08
CA ARG A 17 -17.62 -11.60 -18.13
C ARG A 17 -17.12 -10.77 -19.30
N GLU A 18 -15.92 -11.09 -19.74
CA GLU A 18 -15.35 -10.56 -20.97
C GLU A 18 -15.22 -11.69 -22.01
N ASN A 19 -15.55 -11.36 -23.26
CA ASN A 19 -15.35 -12.26 -24.39
C ASN A 19 -14.03 -11.90 -25.07
N TYR A 20 -13.17 -12.87 -25.30
CA TYR A 20 -11.92 -12.70 -26.04
C TYR A 20 -11.77 -13.81 -27.08
N ARG A 21 -10.96 -13.59 -28.12
CA ARG A 21 -10.61 -14.62 -29.10
C ARG A 21 -9.27 -15.23 -28.74
N ASP A 22 -9.16 -16.54 -28.79
CA ASP A 22 -7.87 -17.21 -28.64
C ASP A 22 -7.04 -17.13 -29.95
N SER A 23 -5.80 -17.60 -29.90
CA SER A 23 -4.90 -17.65 -31.06
C SER A 23 -5.41 -18.53 -32.21
N THR A 24 -6.41 -19.37 -31.97
CA THR A 24 -7.10 -20.20 -32.98
C THR A 24 -8.38 -19.55 -33.50
N GLY A 25 -8.67 -18.31 -33.10
CA GLY A 25 -9.84 -17.55 -33.53
C GLY A 25 -11.15 -17.94 -32.83
N LYS A 26 -11.12 -18.88 -31.87
CA LYS A 26 -12.31 -19.30 -31.13
C LYS A 26 -12.65 -18.28 -30.04
N VAL A 27 -13.94 -17.93 -29.94
CA VAL A 27 -14.43 -17.05 -28.87
C VAL A 27 -14.45 -17.80 -27.55
N LYS A 28 -13.72 -17.29 -26.56
CA LYS A 28 -13.70 -17.75 -25.18
C LYS A 28 -14.22 -16.66 -24.26
N HIS A 29 -14.62 -17.08 -23.07
CA HIS A 29 -15.07 -16.18 -22.01
C HIS A 29 -14.18 -16.35 -20.79
N ARG A 30 -13.88 -15.24 -20.13
CA ARG A 30 -13.25 -15.24 -18.81
C ARG A 30 -14.02 -14.33 -17.87
N ASN A 31 -13.98 -14.66 -16.59
CA ASN A 31 -14.48 -13.78 -15.54
C ASN A 31 -13.37 -12.75 -15.23
N THR A 32 -13.70 -11.46 -15.26
CA THR A 32 -12.74 -10.36 -15.07
C THR A 32 -12.82 -9.78 -13.66
N HIS A 33 -14.01 -9.35 -13.24
CA HIS A 33 -14.22 -8.72 -11.93
C HIS A 33 -15.28 -9.46 -11.13
N HIS A 34 -15.03 -9.71 -9.84
CA HIS A 34 -16.08 -10.17 -8.93
C HIS A 34 -16.94 -8.97 -8.53
N LEU A 35 -18.26 -9.08 -8.73
CA LEU A 35 -19.23 -8.01 -8.48
C LEU A 35 -19.85 -8.07 -7.09
N GLY A 36 -19.86 -9.25 -6.46
CA GLY A 36 -20.46 -9.45 -5.14
C GLY A 36 -21.22 -10.75 -5.00
N ILE A 37 -22.04 -10.81 -3.96
CA ILE A 37 -22.92 -11.93 -3.66
C ILE A 37 -24.35 -11.48 -3.92
N GLU A 38 -25.08 -12.31 -4.66
CA GLU A 38 -26.50 -12.11 -4.91
C GLU A 38 -27.28 -12.56 -3.66
N VAL A 39 -28.01 -11.62 -3.07
CA VAL A 39 -28.86 -11.84 -1.90
C VAL A 39 -30.27 -11.41 -2.26
N THR A 40 -31.24 -12.29 -2.04
CA THR A 40 -32.66 -11.97 -2.20
C THR A 40 -33.22 -11.58 -0.84
N THR A 41 -33.70 -10.36 -0.72
CA THR A 41 -34.37 -9.85 0.48
C THR A 41 -35.74 -9.34 0.07
N ASN A 42 -36.80 -9.85 0.70
CA ASN A 42 -38.19 -9.46 0.42
C ASN A 42 -38.60 -9.56 -1.07
N GLY A 43 -38.09 -10.57 -1.79
CA GLY A 43 -38.42 -10.80 -3.20
C GLY A 43 -37.60 -9.96 -4.19
N GLU A 44 -36.81 -9.01 -3.72
CA GLU A 44 -35.87 -8.26 -4.55
C GLU A 44 -34.47 -8.86 -4.48
N THR A 45 -33.89 -9.07 -5.65
CA THR A 45 -32.51 -9.57 -5.79
C THR A 45 -31.55 -8.39 -5.84
N GLN A 46 -30.71 -8.26 -4.82
CA GLN A 46 -29.66 -7.24 -4.76
C GLN A 46 -28.29 -7.91 -4.80
N ILE A 47 -27.35 -7.25 -5.47
CA ILE A 47 -25.94 -7.66 -5.45
C ILE A 47 -25.28 -6.86 -4.34
N ILE A 48 -25.03 -7.52 -3.21
CA ILE A 48 -24.24 -6.93 -2.14
C ILE A 48 -22.78 -7.11 -2.54
N SER A 49 -22.09 -6.00 -2.80
CA SER A 49 -20.66 -6.01 -3.04
C SER A 49 -19.93 -6.38 -1.76
N THR A 50 -19.75 -7.67 -1.51
CA THR A 50 -18.99 -8.14 -0.35
C THR A 50 -17.52 -7.84 -0.60
N TYR A 51 -17.08 -6.70 -0.06
CA TYR A 51 -15.69 -6.27 0.01
C TYR A 51 -14.91 -6.14 -1.31
N PHE A 52 -15.26 -5.17 -2.16
CA PHE A 52 -14.31 -4.69 -3.20
C PHE A 52 -12.96 -4.21 -2.62
N GLY A 53 -12.94 -3.87 -1.33
CA GLY A 53 -11.74 -3.41 -0.62
C GLY A 53 -11.00 -4.47 0.19
N LYS A 54 -11.41 -5.76 0.20
CA LYS A 54 -10.74 -6.77 1.05
C LYS A 54 -9.25 -6.85 0.76
N ASP A 55 -8.86 -6.92 -0.51
CA ASP A 55 -7.45 -6.99 -0.91
C ASP A 55 -6.67 -5.71 -0.55
N VAL A 56 -7.35 -4.55 -0.57
CA VAL A 56 -6.76 -3.28 -0.15
C VAL A 56 -6.52 -3.27 1.36
N ILE A 57 -7.54 -3.69 2.12
CA ILE A 57 -7.48 -3.81 3.57
C ILE A 57 -6.40 -4.83 3.97
N GLU A 58 -6.33 -5.99 3.33
CA GLU A 58 -5.30 -7.00 3.58
C GLU A 58 -3.89 -6.46 3.29
N LYS A 59 -3.71 -5.69 2.20
CA LYS A 59 -2.43 -5.04 1.91
C LYS A 59 -2.04 -4.02 2.98
N ILE A 60 -2.98 -3.24 3.50
CA ILE A 60 -2.75 -2.27 4.59
C ILE A 60 -2.35 -3.01 5.88
N PHE A 61 -3.13 -4.02 6.29
CA PHE A 61 -2.81 -4.81 7.49
C PHE A 61 -1.49 -5.57 7.36
N ASN A 62 -1.15 -6.05 6.16
CA ASN A 62 0.15 -6.66 5.89
C ASN A 62 1.29 -5.64 6.05
N CYS A 63 1.10 -4.39 5.60
CA CYS A 63 2.06 -3.33 5.82
C CYS A 63 2.22 -2.99 7.31
N PHE A 64 1.10 -2.88 8.04
CA PHE A 64 1.13 -2.64 9.49
C PHE A 64 1.94 -3.71 10.22
N LYS A 65 1.62 -4.98 9.98
CA LYS A 65 2.23 -6.10 10.71
C LYS A 65 3.69 -6.33 10.35
N ASN A 66 4.06 -6.23 9.07
CA ASN A 66 5.38 -6.66 8.61
C ASN A 66 6.37 -5.51 8.42
N ARG A 67 5.90 -4.30 8.08
CA ARG A 67 6.78 -3.17 7.73
C ARG A 67 6.84 -2.11 8.80
N LEU A 68 5.69 -1.79 9.40
CA LEU A 68 5.62 -0.89 10.56
C LEU A 68 5.89 -1.62 11.87
N ASP A 69 6.22 -2.92 11.80
CA ASP A 69 6.45 -3.83 12.93
C ASP A 69 5.42 -3.60 14.05
N LEU A 70 4.13 -3.67 13.69
CA LEU A 70 3.03 -3.52 14.63
C LEU A 70 3.17 -4.62 15.69
N GLN A 71 3.78 -4.28 16.82
CA GLN A 71 3.95 -5.18 17.93
C GLN A 71 2.57 -5.61 18.42
N PRO A 72 2.42 -6.85 18.94
CA PRO A 72 1.16 -7.26 19.56
C PRO A 72 0.84 -6.26 20.66
N VAL A 73 -0.20 -5.45 20.42
CA VAL A 73 -0.53 -4.32 21.27
C VAL A 73 -0.94 -4.89 22.63
N ARG A 74 -0.06 -4.79 23.63
CA ARG A 74 -0.38 -5.12 25.02
C ARG A 74 -1.08 -3.93 25.64
N HIS A 75 -2.28 -3.66 25.13
CA HIS A 75 -3.13 -2.57 25.55
C HIS A 75 -3.93 -2.98 26.79
N PHE A 76 -3.59 -2.37 27.93
CA PHE A 76 -4.40 -2.45 29.15
C PHE A 76 -5.65 -1.53 29.08
N GLU A 77 -5.74 -0.62 28.11
CA GLU A 77 -6.86 0.33 27.92
C GLU A 77 -7.17 0.56 26.44
N GLU A 78 -8.47 0.59 26.09
CA GLU A 78 -8.97 0.71 24.70
C GLU A 78 -8.52 2.00 23.99
N GLY A 79 -8.43 3.13 24.69
CA GLY A 79 -8.04 4.42 24.08
C GLY A 79 -6.62 4.44 23.50
N ASN A 80 -5.70 3.65 24.05
CA ASN A 80 -4.33 3.56 23.55
C ASN A 80 -4.26 2.75 22.24
N ILE A 81 -5.24 1.89 21.99
CA ILE A 81 -5.35 1.07 20.77
C ILE A 81 -5.66 1.97 19.59
N ASP A 82 -6.64 2.86 19.75
CA ASP A 82 -7.10 3.75 18.69
C ASP A 82 -5.98 4.70 18.24
N VAL A 83 -5.27 5.30 19.20
CA VAL A 83 -4.14 6.20 18.92
C VAL A 83 -3.01 5.44 18.21
N TYR A 84 -2.73 4.21 18.63
CA TYR A 84 -1.69 3.39 18.02
C TYR A 84 -2.04 3.01 16.58
N ILE A 85 -3.27 2.51 16.33
CA ILE A 85 -3.75 2.19 14.97
C ILE A 85 -3.75 3.44 14.10
N PHE A 86 -4.17 4.59 14.64
CA PHE A 86 -4.16 5.86 13.93
C PHE A 86 -2.73 6.27 13.52
N SER A 87 -1.75 6.13 14.41
CA SER A 87 -0.35 6.41 14.11
C SER A 87 0.20 5.51 13.00
N CYS A 88 -0.12 4.21 13.02
CA CYS A 88 0.27 3.28 11.96
C CYS A 88 -0.41 3.60 10.62
N TYR A 89 -1.65 4.06 10.65
CA TYR A 89 -2.35 4.52 9.45
C TYR A 89 -1.69 5.74 8.83
N LEU A 90 -1.30 6.74 9.65
CA LEU A 90 -0.52 7.88 9.18
C LEU A 90 0.82 7.45 8.58
N ALA A 91 1.55 6.56 9.26
CA ALA A 91 2.81 6.05 8.75
C ALA A 91 2.65 5.31 7.41
N TYR A 92 1.57 4.53 7.24
CA TYR A 92 1.25 3.91 5.96
C TYR A 92 0.94 4.91 4.87
N LEU A 93 0.17 5.96 5.16
CA LEU A 93 -0.11 7.02 4.17
C LEU A 93 1.17 7.71 3.72
N THR A 94 2.07 8.01 4.65
CA THR A 94 3.39 8.57 4.33
C THR A 94 4.20 7.63 3.45
N LEU A 95 4.25 6.33 3.76
CA LEU A 95 4.93 5.32 2.95
C LEU A 95 4.29 5.15 1.56
N ALA A 96 2.97 5.24 1.46
CA ALA A 96 2.26 5.17 0.20
C ALA A 96 2.54 6.40 -0.69
N LEU A 97 2.61 7.59 -0.09
CA LEU A 97 3.01 8.82 -0.77
C LEU A 97 4.47 8.75 -1.21
N TYR A 98 5.37 8.31 -0.34
CA TYR A 98 6.77 8.07 -0.65
C TYR A 98 6.95 7.10 -1.84
N LYS A 99 6.22 5.97 -1.82
CA LYS A 99 6.16 5.01 -2.94
C LYS A 99 5.70 5.67 -4.25
N HIS A 100 4.69 6.51 -4.18
CA HIS A 100 4.15 7.21 -5.34
C HIS A 100 5.20 8.15 -5.96
N HIS A 101 5.92 8.92 -5.14
CA HIS A 101 7.00 9.81 -5.60
C HIS A 101 8.18 9.04 -6.22
N LEU A 102 8.52 7.87 -5.68
CA LEU A 102 9.55 7.01 -6.25
C LEU A 102 9.16 6.37 -7.59
N GLY A 103 7.86 6.29 -7.90
CA GLY A 103 7.36 5.69 -9.13
C GLY A 103 7.52 4.15 -9.17
N VAL A 104 7.68 3.50 -8.02
CA VAL A 104 7.91 2.04 -7.94
C VAL A 104 6.59 1.27 -7.81
N THR A 105 6.45 0.18 -8.56
CA THR A 105 5.23 -0.65 -8.56
C THR A 105 5.17 -1.58 -7.33
N GLY A 106 6.32 -1.94 -6.77
CA GLY A 106 6.48 -2.80 -5.60
C GLY A 106 6.82 -2.05 -4.32
N TRP A 107 6.93 -2.80 -3.23
CA TRP A 107 7.33 -2.26 -1.94
C TRP A 107 8.80 -2.55 -1.57
N ALA A 108 9.47 -3.47 -2.28
CA ALA A 108 10.90 -3.74 -2.11
C ALA A 108 11.74 -2.50 -2.44
N GLY A 109 11.47 -1.84 -3.58
CA GLY A 109 12.16 -0.61 -3.94
C GLY A 109 11.94 0.56 -2.98
N VAL A 110 10.88 0.51 -2.16
CA VAL A 110 10.68 1.47 -1.06
C VAL A 110 11.61 1.16 0.11
N GLU A 111 11.75 -0.11 0.49
CA GLU A 111 12.68 -0.54 1.55
C GLU A 111 14.13 -0.25 1.15
N ASP A 112 14.54 -0.64 -0.06
CA ASP A 112 15.90 -0.40 -0.54
C ASP A 112 16.26 1.10 -0.52
N SER A 113 15.31 1.96 -0.92
CA SER A 113 15.50 3.41 -0.89
C SER A 113 15.57 3.98 0.53
N LEU A 114 14.79 3.43 1.47
CA LEU A 114 14.84 3.86 2.87
C LEU A 114 16.14 3.42 3.55
N ASP A 115 16.61 2.21 3.26
CA ASP A 115 17.87 1.69 3.76
C ASP A 115 19.06 2.51 3.24
N GLU A 116 19.03 2.90 1.97
CA GLU A 116 20.07 3.73 1.37
C GLU A 116 20.06 5.16 1.93
N GLN A 117 18.89 5.74 2.19
CA GLN A 117 18.76 7.04 2.86
C GLN A 117 19.17 6.98 4.34
N GLY A 118 18.90 5.86 5.02
CA GLY A 118 19.28 5.64 6.42
C GLY A 118 20.80 5.61 6.65
N ARG A 119 21.61 5.48 5.60
CA ARG A 119 23.08 5.55 5.67
C ARG A 119 23.61 6.98 5.77
N ILE A 120 22.79 7.98 5.48
CA ILE A 120 23.18 9.39 5.57
C ILE A 120 23.41 9.73 7.03
N ARG A 121 24.60 10.27 7.35
CA ARG A 121 24.96 10.67 8.72
C ARG A 121 25.08 12.18 8.80
N LYS A 122 24.47 12.76 9.82
CA LYS A 122 24.69 14.15 10.23
C LYS A 122 25.63 14.16 11.43
N THR A 123 26.71 14.92 11.34
CA THR A 123 27.70 15.09 12.41
C THR A 123 27.78 16.56 12.77
N THR A 124 27.67 16.87 14.06
CA THR A 124 27.94 18.21 14.58
C THR A 124 29.41 18.30 14.96
N LEU A 125 30.11 19.31 14.43
CA LEU A 125 31.50 19.61 14.73
C LEU A 125 31.55 20.85 15.64
N ASP A 126 32.03 20.67 16.86
CA ASP A 126 32.26 21.76 17.80
C ASP A 126 33.73 22.16 17.82
N PHE A 127 34.03 23.40 17.44
CA PHE A 127 35.37 23.99 17.53
C PHE A 127 35.30 25.34 18.23
N GLY A 128 35.91 25.44 19.41
CA GLY A 128 36.17 26.72 20.08
C GLY A 128 34.93 27.59 20.40
N GLY A 129 33.75 26.98 20.52
CA GLY A 129 32.49 27.69 20.79
C GLY A 129 31.59 27.88 19.56
N GLU A 130 32.06 27.53 18.36
CA GLU A 130 31.25 27.47 17.15
C GLU A 130 30.90 26.01 16.82
N SER A 131 29.61 25.75 16.60
CA SER A 131 29.08 24.44 16.19
C SER A 131 28.68 24.48 14.71
N SER A 132 29.14 23.49 13.93
CA SER A 132 28.79 23.35 12.52
C SER A 132 28.29 21.94 12.23
N ASP A 133 27.07 21.87 11.72
CA ASP A 133 26.49 20.62 11.25
C ASP A 133 27.00 20.28 9.85
N LYS A 134 27.51 19.05 9.67
CA LYS A 134 27.92 18.51 8.37
C LYS A 134 27.23 17.19 8.10
N ILE A 135 26.75 17.02 6.87
CA ILE A 135 26.17 15.78 6.38
C ILE A 135 27.22 15.01 5.57
N SER A 136 27.17 13.67 5.63
CA SER A 136 27.98 12.79 4.78
C SER A 136 27.75 13.09 3.31
N VAL A 137 28.80 12.99 2.49
CA VAL A 137 28.70 13.18 1.03
C VAL A 137 27.69 12.20 0.45
N LEU A 138 26.64 12.73 -0.17
CA LEU A 138 25.56 11.94 -0.74
C LEU A 138 26.04 11.15 -1.98
N THR A 139 25.65 9.88 -2.06
CA THR A 139 25.85 9.04 -3.24
C THR A 139 24.96 9.50 -4.40
N LYS A 140 25.24 9.03 -5.63
CA LYS A 140 24.39 9.34 -6.79
C LYS A 140 22.96 8.82 -6.60
N GLU A 141 22.83 7.61 -6.08
CA GLU A 141 21.55 6.98 -5.78
C GLU A 141 20.75 7.77 -4.74
N GLN A 142 21.41 8.24 -3.66
CA GLN A 142 20.77 9.08 -2.65
C GLN A 142 20.24 10.40 -3.22
N ARG A 143 20.99 11.04 -4.12
CA ARG A 143 20.55 12.28 -4.78
C ARG A 143 19.35 12.05 -5.70
N GLU A 144 19.36 10.98 -6.49
CA GLU A 144 18.23 10.64 -7.36
C GLU A 144 16.96 10.36 -6.56
N ILE A 145 17.07 9.72 -5.40
CA ILE A 145 15.93 9.49 -4.50
C ILE A 145 15.40 10.82 -3.96
N ILE A 146 16.28 11.71 -3.48
CA ILE A 146 15.92 13.04 -2.95
C ILE A 146 15.25 13.91 -4.03
N GLU A 147 15.75 13.85 -5.26
CA GLU A 147 15.18 14.57 -6.41
C GLU A 147 13.77 14.07 -6.75
N LYS A 148 13.56 12.73 -6.79
CA LYS A 148 12.24 12.13 -7.01
C LYS A 148 11.22 12.51 -5.92
N LEU A 149 11.70 12.76 -4.70
CA LEU A 149 10.88 13.23 -3.58
C LEU A 149 10.57 14.72 -3.65
N GLY A 150 11.14 15.47 -4.61
CA GLY A 150 10.90 16.90 -4.80
C GLY A 150 11.80 17.81 -3.95
N PHE A 151 12.90 17.29 -3.40
CA PHE A 151 13.82 18.03 -2.53
C PHE A 151 15.14 18.40 -3.23
N ALA A 152 15.11 18.61 -4.55
CA ALA A 152 16.30 18.90 -5.37
C ALA A 152 17.11 20.13 -4.88
N ASP A 153 16.42 21.14 -4.33
CA ASP A 153 17.02 22.40 -3.87
C ASP A 153 17.25 22.45 -2.34
N ALA A 154 17.09 21.34 -1.63
CA ALA A 154 17.21 21.34 -0.17
C ALA A 154 18.68 21.55 0.25
N PRO A 155 18.97 22.56 1.11
CA PRO A 155 20.31 22.77 1.64
C PRO A 155 20.58 21.68 2.69
N PHE A 156 21.36 20.67 2.32
CA PHE A 156 21.89 19.63 3.20
C PHE A 156 23.31 19.98 3.64
#